data_AF-A0A820M0W2-F1
#
_entry.id   AF-A0A820M0W2-F1
#
_cell.length_a   1.000
_cell.length_b   1.000
_cell.length_c   1.000
_cell.angle_alpha   90.00
_cell.angle_beta   90.00
_cell.angle_gamma   90.00
#
_symmetry.space_group_name_H-M   'P 1'
#
loop_
_entity.id
_entity.type
_entity.pdbx_description
1 polymer ?
#
loop_
_entity_poly.entity_id
_entity_poly.type
_entity_poly.pdbx_seq_one_letter_code
_entity_poly.pdbx_strand_id
1 'polypeptide(L)'
;EILEVFTDALSRRLSVDVLLHYGRPNWTFELLFLTVGQLHITIIVWSVMTFCTTFVVYYGTYIWANSRKFSGTILKLYDMFWLLIYICYQIGLFVIPCWLVNKYQLPFACAATVILEQVCFTDL
;
A
#
# COMPACT_ATOMS: atom_id res chain seq x y z
N GLU A 1 -12.41 25.13 -3.80
CA GLU A 1 -13.24 25.83 -4.81
C GLU A 1 -13.42 25.11 -6.15
N ILE A 2 -12.50 25.16 -7.13
CA ILE A 2 -12.76 24.55 -8.47
C ILE A 2 -13.03 23.03 -8.37
N LEU A 3 -12.26 22.34 -7.52
CA LEU A 3 -12.42 20.90 -7.30
C LEU A 3 -13.76 20.57 -6.62
N GLU A 4 -14.23 21.41 -5.69
CA GLU A 4 -15.49 21.23 -4.97
C GLU A 4 -16.70 21.52 -5.86
N VAL A 5 -16.63 22.56 -6.68
CA VAL A 5 -17.68 22.87 -7.67
C VAL A 5 -17.77 21.74 -8.71
N PHE A 6 -16.63 21.14 -9.07
CA PHE A 6 -16.60 20.02 -10.00
C PHE A 6 -17.15 18.73 -9.39
N THR A 7 -16.78 18.39 -8.15
CA THR A 7 -17.36 17.21 -7.45
C THR A 7 -18.84 17.38 -7.18
N ASP A 8 -19.30 18.59 -6.86
CA ASP A 8 -20.71 18.87 -6.58
C ASP A 8 -21.57 18.86 -7.86
N ALA A 9 -21.02 19.36 -8.98
CA ALA A 9 -21.65 19.26 -10.29
C ALA A 9 -21.69 17.81 -10.81
N LEU A 10 -20.63 17.03 -10.59
CA LEU A 10 -20.56 15.62 -10.96
C LEU A 10 -21.55 14.78 -10.13
N SER A 11 -21.60 15.02 -8.81
CA SER A 11 -22.54 14.42 -7.86
C SER A 11 -23.99 14.63 -8.29
N ARG A 12 -24.35 15.88 -8.63
CA ARG A 12 -25.71 16.20 -9.10
C ARG A 12 -26.04 15.53 -10.41
N ARG A 13 -25.12 15.48 -11.38
CA ARG A 13 -25.37 14.79 -12.66
C ARG A 13 -25.57 13.29 -12.49
N LEU A 14 -24.71 12.63 -11.72
CA LEU A 14 -24.86 11.22 -11.38
C LEU A 14 -26.20 10.93 -10.67
N SER A 15 -26.60 11.82 -9.76
CA SER A 15 -27.87 11.70 -9.03
C SER A 15 -29.07 11.78 -9.97
N VAL A 16 -29.04 12.70 -10.95
CA VAL A 16 -30.13 12.90 -11.92
C VAL A 16 -30.20 11.75 -12.91
N ASP A 17 -29.07 11.27 -13.42
CA ASP A 17 -29.03 10.15 -14.37
C ASP A 17 -29.50 8.83 -13.72
N VAL A 18 -29.12 8.59 -12.46
CA VAL A 18 -29.59 7.43 -11.68
C VAL A 18 -31.10 7.52 -11.42
N LEU A 19 -31.61 8.71 -11.11
CA LEU A 19 -33.04 8.95 -10.90
C LEU A 19 -33.86 8.74 -12.19
N LEU A 20 -33.34 9.19 -13.34
CA LEU A 20 -33.97 9.04 -14.64
C LEU A 20 -33.97 7.60 -15.14
N HIS A 21 -32.92 6.82 -14.86
CA HIS A 21 -32.83 5.42 -15.30
C HIS A 21 -33.57 4.43 -14.40
N TYR A 22 -33.53 4.61 -13.08
CA TYR A 22 -34.10 3.63 -12.13
C TYR A 22 -35.42 4.10 -11.50
N GLY A 23 -35.87 5.33 -11.79
CA GLY A 23 -37.12 5.92 -11.26
C GLY A 23 -37.12 6.14 -9.73
N ARG A 24 -36.02 5.80 -9.06
CA ARG A 24 -35.76 5.96 -7.62
C ARG A 24 -34.27 6.24 -7.44
N PRO A 25 -33.87 7.04 -6.45
CA PRO A 25 -32.46 7.23 -6.16
C PRO A 25 -31.89 5.91 -5.65
N ASN A 26 -31.19 5.18 -6.54
CA ASN A 26 -30.57 3.91 -6.21
C ASN A 26 -29.22 4.17 -5.54
N TRP A 27 -29.25 4.50 -4.25
CA TRP A 27 -28.07 4.57 -3.38
C TRP A 27 -27.56 3.16 -3.03
N THR A 28 -27.58 2.24 -3.99
CA THR A 28 -27.01 0.90 -3.80
C THR A 28 -25.50 1.05 -3.76
N PHE A 29 -24.98 1.15 -2.53
CA PHE A 29 -23.59 0.92 -2.20
C PHE A 29 -23.13 -0.51 -2.53
N GLU A 30 -23.89 -1.31 -3.27
CA GLU A 30 -23.51 -2.64 -3.73
C GLU A 30 -22.16 -2.61 -4.45
N LEU A 31 -21.92 -1.60 -5.28
CA LEU A 31 -20.62 -1.43 -5.95
C LEU A 31 -19.49 -1.15 -4.95
N LEU A 32 -19.80 -0.45 -3.86
CA LEU A 32 -18.88 -0.20 -2.75
C LEU A 32 -18.66 -1.48 -1.92
N PHE A 33 -19.70 -2.24 -1.59
CA PHE A 33 -19.57 -3.53 -0.90
C PHE A 33 -18.86 -4.59 -1.75
N LEU A 34 -19.00 -4.55 -3.07
CA LEU A 34 -18.35 -5.48 -3.99
C LEU A 34 -16.86 -5.13 -4.19
N THR A 35 -16.51 -3.85 -4.06
CA THR A 35 -15.12 -3.36 -4.12
C THR A 35 -14.41 -3.38 -2.76
N VAL A 36 -15.14 -3.22 -1.66
CA VAL A 36 -14.66 -3.14 -0.26
C VAL A 36 -14.87 -4.46 0.51
N GLY A 37 -15.52 -5.46 -0.10
CA GLY A 37 -15.89 -6.71 0.56
C GLY A 37 -14.71 -7.49 1.16
N GLN A 38 -13.49 -7.25 0.67
CA GLN A 38 -12.25 -7.84 1.18
C GLN A 38 -11.35 -6.86 1.93
N LEU A 39 -11.89 -5.73 2.40
CA LEU A 39 -11.11 -4.69 3.08
C LEU A 39 -10.46 -5.19 4.37
N HIS A 40 -11.03 -6.19 5.03
CA HIS A 40 -10.39 -6.87 6.17
C HIS A 40 -9.05 -7.52 5.79
N ILE A 41 -8.97 -8.16 4.62
CA ILE A 41 -7.71 -8.74 4.10
C ILE A 41 -6.73 -7.60 3.79
N THR A 42 -7.21 -6.55 3.13
CA THR A 42 -6.39 -5.37 2.82
C THR A 42 -5.80 -4.73 4.08
N ILE A 43 -6.60 -4.53 5.14
CA ILE A 43 -6.13 -3.98 6.41
C ILE A 43 -5.08 -4.89 7.06
N ILE A 44 -5.29 -6.20 7.09
CA ILE A 44 -4.33 -7.14 7.69
C ILE A 44 -3.00 -7.07 6.93
N VAL A 45 -3.05 -7.12 5.60
CA VAL A 45 -1.87 -7.06 4.74
C VAL A 45 -1.15 -5.73 4.93
N TRP A 46 -1.88 -4.62 4.92
CA TRP A 46 -1.33 -3.29 5.16
C TRP A 46 -0.68 -3.19 6.54
N SER A 47 -1.35 -3.65 7.60
CA SER A 47 -0.82 -3.61 8.97
C SER A 47 0.46 -4.43 9.11
N VAL A 48 0.51 -5.62 8.50
CA VAL A 48 1.70 -6.47 8.48
C VAL A 48 2.82 -5.80 7.70
N MET A 49 2.53 -5.20 6.55
CA MET A 49 3.53 -4.48 5.75
C MET A 49 4.10 -3.28 6.52
N THR A 50 3.25 -2.44 7.11
CA THR A 50 3.66 -1.29 7.92
C THR A 50 4.50 -1.71 9.13
N PHE A 51 4.12 -2.82 9.77
CA PHE A 51 4.90 -3.37 10.88
C PHE A 51 6.27 -3.85 10.40
N CYS A 52 6.33 -4.59 9.29
CA CYS A 52 7.59 -5.05 8.71
C CYS A 52 8.49 -3.89 8.28
N THR A 53 7.96 -2.88 7.58
CA THR A 53 8.73 -1.69 7.16
C THR A 53 9.28 -0.94 8.35
N THR A 54 8.46 -0.70 9.36
CA THR A 54 8.90 0.04 10.53
C THR A 54 9.90 -0.76 11.37
N PHE A 55 9.58 -2.00 11.73
CA PHE A 55 10.44 -2.78 12.63
C PHE A 55 11.70 -3.31 11.96
N VAL A 56 11.61 -3.89 10.76
CA VAL A 56 12.77 -4.53 10.12
C VAL A 56 13.80 -3.48 9.71
N VAL A 57 13.35 -2.34 9.15
CA VAL A 57 14.27 -1.28 8.73
C VAL A 57 14.86 -0.57 9.95
N TYR A 58 14.03 -0.18 10.94
CA TYR A 58 14.53 0.51 12.13
C TYR A 58 15.47 -0.37 12.96
N TYR A 59 15.09 -1.62 13.22
CA TYR A 59 15.92 -2.52 14.01
C TYR A 59 17.18 -2.96 13.24
N GLY A 60 17.06 -3.21 11.93
CA GLY A 60 18.18 -3.52 11.07
C GLY A 60 19.21 -2.39 11.02
N THR A 61 18.75 -1.15 10.84
CA THR A 61 19.63 0.03 10.88
C THR A 61 20.22 0.28 12.27
N TYR A 62 19.47 0.04 13.35
CA TYR A 62 19.97 0.11 14.71
C TYR A 62 21.12 -0.88 14.96
N ILE A 63 20.94 -2.17 14.58
CA ILE A 63 22.00 -3.17 14.70
C ILE A 63 23.21 -2.80 13.86
N TRP A 64 22.97 -2.38 12.61
CA TRP A 64 24.04 -1.95 11.72
C TRP A 64 24.85 -0.80 12.32
N ALA A 65 24.19 0.25 12.81
CA ALA A 65 24.83 1.40 13.41
C ALA A 65 25.61 1.05 14.69
N ASN A 66 25.04 0.21 15.56
CA ASN A 66 25.65 -0.14 16.85
C ASN A 66 26.81 -1.16 16.72
N SER A 67 26.87 -1.88 15.60
CA SER A 67 27.89 -2.91 15.33
C SER A 67 29.07 -2.42 14.50
N ARG A 68 29.16 -1.10 14.22
CA ARG A 68 30.29 -0.45 13.52
C ARG A 68 31.55 -0.35 14.41
N LYS A 69 32.04 -1.47 14.91
CA LYS A 69 33.29 -1.56 15.68
C LYS A 69 34.52 -1.88 14.81
N PHE A 70 34.29 -2.26 13.55
CA PHE A 70 35.33 -2.64 12.60
C PHE A 70 35.90 -1.43 11.85
N SER A 71 37.17 -1.49 11.45
CA SER A 71 37.84 -0.46 10.64
C SER A 71 38.43 -1.05 9.35
N GLY A 72 38.69 -0.19 8.36
CA GLY A 72 39.34 -0.59 7.10
C GLY A 72 38.44 -1.41 6.15
N THR A 73 39.02 -2.40 5.47
CA THR A 73 38.35 -3.20 4.42
C THR A 73 37.19 -4.04 4.96
N ILE A 74 37.27 -4.50 6.22
CA ILE A 74 36.22 -5.31 6.86
C ILE A 74 34.94 -4.51 7.04
N LEU A 75 35.04 -3.22 7.38
CA LEU A 75 33.90 -2.33 7.49
C LEU A 75 33.18 -2.15 6.14
N LYS A 76 33.95 -2.01 5.04
CA LYS A 76 33.36 -1.90 3.68
C LYS A 76 32.60 -3.17 3.29
N LEU A 77 33.13 -4.34 3.61
CA LEU A 77 32.46 -5.61 3.31
C LEU A 77 31.18 -5.77 4.15
N TYR A 78 31.25 -5.38 5.42
CA TYR A 78 30.09 -5.35 6.32
C TYR A 78 28.99 -4.41 5.81
N ASP A 79 29.34 -3.19 5.40
CA ASP A 79 28.40 -2.23 4.84
C ASP A 79 27.78 -2.74 3.52
N MET A 80 28.57 -3.38 2.63
CA MET A 80 28.02 -4.01 1.42
C MET A 80 27.06 -5.16 1.73
N PHE A 81 27.34 -5.96 2.77
CA PHE A 81 26.47 -7.05 3.17
C PHE A 81 25.10 -6.52 3.66
N TRP A 82 25.11 -5.47 4.48
CA TRP A 82 23.87 -4.82 4.91
C TRP A 82 23.11 -4.16 3.76
N LEU A 83 23.83 -3.56 2.80
CA LEU A 83 23.22 -3.03 1.58
C LEU A 83 22.54 -4.13 0.76
N LEU A 84 23.18 -5.30 0.62
CA LEU A 84 22.60 -6.43 -0.09
C LEU A 84 21.32 -6.93 0.60
N ILE A 85 21.33 -7.06 1.93
CA ILE A 85 20.13 -7.41 2.71
C ILE A 85 19.02 -6.40 2.47
N TYR A 86 19.34 -5.10 2.48
CA TYR A 86 18.38 -4.04 2.23
C TYR A 86 17.77 -4.12 0.83
N ILE A 87 18.57 -4.41 -0.20
CA ILE A 87 18.08 -4.62 -1.57
C ILE A 87 17.15 -5.84 -1.64
N CYS A 88 17.53 -6.97 -1.05
CA CYS A 88 16.67 -8.15 -1.00
C CYS A 88 15.35 -7.87 -0.27
N TYR A 89 15.41 -7.08 0.80
CA TYR A 89 14.23 -6.63 1.54
C TYR A 89 13.29 -5.79 0.67
N GLN A 90 13.82 -4.83 -0.09
CA GLN A 90 13.04 -3.99 -1.03
C GLN A 90 12.37 -4.83 -2.13
N ILE A 91 13.09 -5.81 -2.70
CA ILE A 91 12.50 -6.74 -3.68
C ILE A 91 11.36 -7.55 -3.04
N GLY A 92 11.56 -8.05 -1.82
CA GLY A 92 10.54 -8.78 -1.07
C GLY A 92 9.30 -7.93 -0.83
N LEU A 93 9.47 -6.67 -0.41
CA LEU A 93 8.38 -5.72 -0.25
C LEU A 93 7.56 -5.53 -1.52
N PHE A 94 8.16 -5.62 -2.70
CA PHE A 94 7.44 -5.52 -3.97
C PHE A 94 6.74 -6.82 -4.36
N VAL A 95 7.45 -7.95 -4.29
CA VAL A 95 6.97 -9.25 -4.76
C VAL A 95 5.84 -9.81 -3.88
N ILE A 96 5.95 -9.68 -2.56
CA ILE A 96 4.99 -10.24 -1.59
C ILE A 96 3.57 -9.72 -1.80
N PRO A 97 3.30 -8.40 -1.83
CA PRO A 97 1.95 -7.87 -2.04
C PRO A 97 1.43 -8.16 -3.45
N CYS A 98 2.26 -8.10 -4.49
CA CYS A 98 1.83 -8.50 -5.84
C CYS A 98 1.39 -9.97 -5.88
N TRP A 99 2.17 -10.86 -5.25
CA TRP A 99 1.80 -12.27 -5.13
C TRP A 99 0.50 -12.45 -4.33
N LEU A 100 0.33 -11.68 -3.26
CA LEU A 100 -0.81 -11.77 -2.37
C LEU A 100 -2.10 -11.24 -3.03
N VAL A 101 -2.02 -10.17 -3.81
CA VAL A 101 -3.10 -9.66 -4.67
C VAL A 101 -3.52 -10.73 -5.68
N ASN A 102 -2.56 -11.36 -6.35
CA ASN A 102 -2.85 -12.42 -7.33
C ASN A 102 -3.47 -13.66 -6.67
N LYS A 103 -3.01 -14.03 -5.47
CA LYS A 103 -3.48 -15.21 -4.74
C LYS A 103 -4.90 -15.06 -4.17
N TYR A 104 -5.22 -13.92 -3.58
CA TYR A 104 -6.54 -13.69 -2.98
C TYR A 104 -7.56 -13.08 -3.96
N GLN A 105 -7.16 -12.85 -5.22
CA GLN A 105 -7.98 -12.20 -6.24
C GLN A 105 -8.63 -10.92 -5.70
N LEU A 106 -7.82 -10.07 -5.06
CA LEU A 106 -8.31 -8.84 -4.44
C LEU A 106 -9.00 -7.98 -5.51
N PRO A 107 -10.18 -7.39 -5.21
CA PRO A 107 -10.83 -6.47 -6.12
C PRO A 107 -9.90 -5.29 -6.43
N PHE A 108 -9.99 -4.77 -7.65
CA PHE A 108 -9.06 -3.77 -8.19
C PHE A 108 -8.84 -2.57 -7.24
N ALA A 109 -9.90 -2.10 -6.58
CA ALA A 109 -9.81 -1.02 -5.60
C ALA A 109 -8.89 -1.37 -4.40
N CYS A 110 -9.04 -2.56 -3.83
CA CYS A 110 -8.20 -3.04 -2.74
C CYS A 110 -6.74 -3.23 -3.17
N ALA A 111 -6.50 -3.76 -4.38
CA ALA A 111 -5.16 -3.90 -4.93
C ALA A 111 -4.49 -2.53 -5.14
N ALA A 112 -5.24 -1.55 -5.66
CA ALA A 112 -4.75 -0.19 -5.86
C ALA A 112 -4.35 0.49 -4.54
N THR A 113 -5.13 0.31 -3.47
CA THR A 113 -4.77 0.81 -2.13
C THR A 113 -3.45 0.21 -1.64
N VAL A 114 -3.26 -1.11 -1.75
CA VAL A 114 -2.01 -1.76 -1.32
C VAL A 114 -0.81 -1.25 -2.12
N ILE A 115 -0.96 -1.06 -3.43
CA ILE A 115 0.12 -0.60 -4.31
C ILE A 115 0.45 0.88 -4.06
N LEU A 116 -0.55 1.75 -3.88
CA LEU A 116 -0.34 3.17 -3.58
C LEU A 116 0.37 3.37 -2.24
N GLU A 117 -0.03 2.61 -1.23
CA GLU A 117 0.59 2.64 0.09
C GLU A 117 2.05 2.13 0.03
N GLN A 118 2.33 1.11 -0.79
CA GLN A 118 3.70 0.64 -1.01
C GLN A 118 4.64 1.73 -1.54
N VAL A 119 4.19 2.53 -2.50
CA VAL A 119 5.01 3.62 -3.06
C VAL A 119 5.33 4.63 -1.97
N CYS A 120 4.33 4.97 -1.14
CA CYS A 120 4.51 5.86 0.01
C CYS A 120 5.56 5.33 1.01
N PHE A 121 5.55 4.03 1.32
CA PHE A 121 6.56 3.42 2.21
C PHE A 121 7.96 3.29 1.60
N THR A 122 8.09 3.36 0.28
CA THR A 122 9.39 3.24 -0.40
C THR A 122 10.12 4.59 -0.46
N ASP A 123 9.37 5.70 -0.45
CA ASP A 123 9.89 7.07 -0.49
C ASP A 123 10.22 7.66 0.91
N LEU A 124 9.88 6.94 1.99
CA LEU A 124 10.17 7.29 3.40
C LEU A 124 11.50 6.70 3.87
#